data_AF-A0A0B0EQ06-F1
#
_entry.id   AF-A0A0B0EQ06-F1
#
_cell.length_a   1.000
_cell.length_b   1.000
_cell.length_c   1.000
_cell.angle_alpha   90.00
_cell.angle_beta   90.00
_cell.angle_gamma   90.00
#
_symmetry.space_group_name_H-M   'P 1'
#
loop_
_entity.id
_entity.type
_entity.pdbx_description
1 polymer ?
#
loop_
_entity_poly.entity_id
_entity_poly.type
_entity_poly.pdbx_seq_one_letter_code
_entity_poly.pdbx_strand_id
1 'polypeptide(L)'
;MEKRINRKKIVSVCPSRVARSICPSIKKTRRIRRDLFRLQRDPSITEKTIDKLRLRLKQKKNQGIVIDCEGCSYNIPKETAAVTA
;
A
#
# COMPACT_ATOMS: atom_id res chain seq x y z
N MET A 1 -24.80 -2.12 -7.58
CA MET A 1 -23.96 -2.98 -6.71
C MET A 1 -22.66 -2.28 -6.39
N GLU A 2 -22.55 -1.69 -5.20
CA GLU A 2 -21.29 -1.09 -4.76
C GLU A 2 -20.25 -2.19 -4.54
N LYS A 3 -19.24 -2.24 -5.41
CA LYS A 3 -18.11 -3.14 -5.23
C LYS A 3 -17.37 -2.72 -3.96
N ARG A 4 -17.56 -3.45 -2.85
CA ARG A 4 -16.78 -3.27 -1.61
C ARG A 4 -15.29 -3.35 -1.94
N ILE A 5 -14.63 -2.20 -2.04
CA ILE A 5 -13.21 -2.13 -2.36
C ILE A 5 -12.43 -2.59 -1.13
N ASN A 6 -11.82 -3.77 -1.21
CA ASN A 6 -10.91 -4.23 -0.17
C ASN A 6 -9.65 -3.36 -0.22
N ARG A 7 -9.56 -2.36 0.67
CA ARG A 7 -8.47 -1.38 0.74
C ARG A 7 -7.08 -2.04 0.77
N LYS A 8 -6.97 -3.23 1.37
CA LYS A 8 -5.74 -4.04 1.40
C LYS A 8 -5.31 -4.52 0.00
N LYS A 9 -6.26 -4.81 -0.89
CA LYS A 9 -5.99 -5.23 -2.27
C LYS A 9 -5.56 -4.07 -3.17
N ILE A 10 -5.98 -2.83 -2.89
CA ILE A 10 -5.60 -1.62 -3.66
C ILE A 10 -4.06 -1.48 -3.74
N VAL A 11 -3.37 -1.82 -2.65
CA VAL A 11 -1.91 -1.73 -2.53
C VAL A 11 -1.16 -2.81 -3.35
N SER A 12 -1.90 -3.80 -3.89
CA SER A 12 -1.38 -4.87 -4.77
C SER A 12 -1.95 -4.84 -6.19
N VAL A 13 -3.16 -4.31 -6.36
CA VAL A 13 -3.92 -4.25 -7.61
C VAL A 13 -4.71 -2.96 -7.60
N CYS A 14 -4.52 -2.12 -8.62
CA CYS A 14 -5.29 -0.89 -8.73
C CYS A 14 -6.74 -1.25 -9.09
N PRO A 15 -7.76 -0.73 -8.38
CA PRO A 15 -9.17 -0.96 -8.73
C PRO A 15 -9.53 -0.41 -10.12
N SER A 16 -8.83 0.63 -10.59
CA SER A 16 -8.92 1.16 -11.96
C SER A 16 -8.17 0.31 -13.00
N ARG A 17 -7.64 -0.86 -12.61
CA ARG A 17 -6.84 -1.78 -13.45
C ARG A 17 -5.57 -1.18 -14.08
N VAL A 18 -5.12 -0.03 -13.59
CA VAL A 18 -3.85 0.58 -14.00
C VAL A 18 -2.70 -0.41 -13.82
N ALA A 19 -1.83 -0.48 -14.82
CA ALA A 19 -0.68 -1.35 -14.80
C ALA A 19 0.20 -1.09 -13.57
N ARG A 20 0.73 -2.17 -12.97
CA ARG A 20 1.55 -2.10 -11.75
C ARG A 20 2.83 -1.27 -11.93
N SER A 21 3.29 -1.10 -13.17
CA SER A 21 4.44 -0.26 -13.55
C SER A 21 4.14 1.23 -13.48
N ILE A 22 2.88 1.60 -13.70
CA ILE A 22 2.40 2.99 -13.82
C ILE A 22 1.95 3.51 -12.45
N CYS A 23 1.23 2.69 -11.67
CA CYS A 23 0.73 3.15 -10.37
C CYS A 23 1.89 3.37 -9.36
N PRO A 24 2.11 4.62 -8.88
CA PRO A 24 3.23 4.95 -7.99
C PRO A 24 3.11 4.21 -6.65
N SER A 25 1.89 4.07 -6.11
CA SER A 25 1.66 3.40 -4.84
C SER A 25 2.03 1.91 -4.89
N ILE A 26 1.53 1.20 -5.90
CA ILE A 26 1.79 -0.24 -6.10
C ILE A 26 3.27 -0.47 -6.40
N LYS A 27 3.89 0.38 -7.23
CA LYS A 27 5.32 0.32 -7.54
C LYS A 27 6.18 0.40 -6.27
N LYS A 28 5.91 1.39 -5.40
CA LYS A 28 6.60 1.57 -4.12
C LYS A 28 6.36 0.37 -3.18
N THR A 29 5.14 -0.15 -3.05
CA THR A 29 4.85 -1.34 -2.22
C THR A 29 5.59 -2.58 -2.73
N ARG A 30 5.64 -2.76 -4.05
CA ARG A 30 6.35 -3.88 -4.67
C ARG A 30 7.86 -3.80 -4.45
N ARG A 31 8.45 -2.60 -4.42
CA ARG A 31 9.86 -2.40 -4.04
C ARG A 31 10.09 -2.86 -2.60
N ILE A 32 9.31 -2.34 -1.64
CA ILE A 32 9.41 -2.72 -0.22
C ILE A 32 9.30 -4.24 -0.05
N ARG A 33 8.36 -4.92 -0.72
CA ARG A 33 8.23 -6.38 -0.64
C ARG A 33 9.45 -7.11 -1.21
N ARG A 34 10.01 -6.66 -2.32
CA ARG A 34 11.23 -7.27 -2.90
C ARG A 34 12.42 -7.09 -1.97
N ASP A 35 12.57 -5.91 -1.40
CA ASP A 35 13.66 -5.62 -0.46
C ASP A 35 13.51 -6.50 0.79
N LEU A 36 12.29 -6.63 1.33
CA LEU A 36 12.00 -7.52 2.46
C LEU A 36 12.33 -8.98 2.13
N PHE A 37 11.94 -9.47 0.95
CA PHE A 37 12.29 -10.83 0.51
C PHE A 37 13.78 -11.05 0.30
N ARG A 38 14.52 -10.04 -0.19
CA ARG A 38 15.97 -10.10 -0.33
C ARG A 38 16.65 -10.17 1.03
N LEU A 39 16.32 -9.22 1.91
CA LEU A 39 16.93 -9.11 3.23
C LEU A 39 16.56 -10.28 4.15
N GLN A 40 15.42 -10.94 3.95
CA GLN A 40 15.07 -12.18 4.65
C GLN A 40 15.88 -13.40 4.20
N ARG A 41 16.49 -13.36 3.01
CA ARG A 41 17.37 -14.43 2.53
C ARG A 41 18.82 -14.24 2.98
N ASP A 42 19.20 -13.03 3.35
CA ASP A 42 20.55 -12.69 3.78
C ASP A 42 20.68 -12.98 5.30
N PRO A 43 21.50 -13.98 5.70
CA PRO A 43 21.62 -14.39 7.10
C PRO A 43 22.40 -13.40 7.97
N SER A 44 23.11 -12.46 7.33
CA SER A 44 23.92 -11.42 8.00
C SER A 44 23.11 -10.21 8.47
N ILE A 45 21.81 -10.16 8.18
CA ILE A 45 20.98 -8.99 8.40
C ILE A 45 20.27 -9.05 9.75
N THR A 46 20.34 -7.94 10.49
CA THR A 46 19.71 -7.79 11.79
C THR A 46 18.19 -7.73 11.68
N GLU A 47 17.49 -8.49 12.52
CA GLU A 47 16.01 -8.54 12.60
C GLU A 47 15.37 -7.14 12.71
N LYS A 48 16.05 -6.21 13.39
CA LYS A 48 15.63 -4.80 13.52
C LYS A 48 15.38 -4.10 12.18
N THR A 49 16.15 -4.42 11.14
CA THR A 49 15.96 -3.82 9.80
C THR A 49 14.76 -4.43 9.07
N ILE A 50 14.55 -5.74 9.23
CA ILE A 50 13.38 -6.46 8.69
C ILE A 50 12.11 -5.94 9.35
N ASP A 51 12.11 -5.71 10.66
CA ASP A 51 10.95 -5.21 11.39
C ASP A 51 10.58 -3.78 11.01
N LYS A 52 11.57 -2.89 10.79
CA LYS A 52 11.32 -1.55 10.23
C LYS A 52 10.61 -1.62 8.88
N LEU A 53 11.03 -2.53 8.00
CA LEU A 53 10.41 -2.72 6.68
C LEU A 53 9.00 -3.33 6.78
N ARG A 54 8.77 -4.26 7.71
CA ARG A 54 7.44 -4.81 8.00
C ARG A 54 6.50 -3.73 8.52
N LEU A 55 6.96 -2.88 9.44
CA LEU A 55 6.18 -1.75 9.96
C LEU A 55 5.81 -0.77 8.85
N ARG A 56 6.78 -0.40 7.99
CA ARG A 56 6.57 0.48 6.85
C ARG A 56 5.56 -0.10 5.85
N LEU A 57 5.61 -1.41 5.60
CA LEU A 57 4.64 -2.11 4.76
C LEU A 57 3.23 -2.14 5.39
N LYS A 58 3.14 -2.31 6.71
CA LYS A 58 1.87 -2.30 7.46
C LYS A 58 1.23 -0.92 7.44
N GLN A 59 1.99 0.14 7.75
CA GLN A 59 1.53 1.53 7.68
C GLN A 59 1.02 1.86 6.28
N LYS A 60 1.78 1.50 5.24
CA LYS A 60 1.37 1.71 3.86
C LYS A 60 0.08 0.96 3.49
N LYS A 61 -0.10 -0.27 3.97
CA LYS A 61 -1.36 -1.01 3.78
C LYS A 61 -2.55 -0.34 4.47
N ASN A 62 -2.32 0.30 5.61
CA ASN A 62 -3.37 1.01 6.35
C ASN A 62 -3.72 2.36 5.71
N GLN A 63 -2.71 3.09 5.24
CA GLN A 63 -2.87 4.37 4.53
C GLN A 63 -3.50 4.20 3.14
N GLY A 64 -3.31 3.05 2.49
CA GLY A 64 -3.84 2.80 1.15
C GLY A 64 -3.10 3.59 0.08
N ILE A 65 -3.82 4.00 -0.98
CA ILE A 65 -3.27 4.81 -2.08
C ILE A 65 -3.29 6.31 -1.80
N VAL A 66 -3.87 6.73 -0.67
CA VAL A 66 -4.20 8.13 -0.37
C VAL A 66 -3.01 9.06 -0.52
N ILE A 67 -1.88 8.67 0.07
CA ILE A 67 -0.66 9.47 0.15
C ILE A 67 0.13 9.45 -1.17
N ASP A 68 -0.03 8.38 -1.96
CA ASP A 68 0.74 8.21 -3.19
C ASP A 68 -0.03 8.65 -4.44
N CYS A 69 -1.34 8.90 -4.31
CA CYS A 69 -2.24 9.24 -5.41
C CYS A 69 -3.37 10.12 -4.87
N GLU A 70 -3.00 11.34 -4.48
CA GLU A 70 -3.87 12.35 -3.87
C GLU A 70 -5.14 12.61 -4.69
N GLY A 71 -5.08 12.45 -6.01
CA GLY A 71 -6.23 12.59 -6.93
C GLY A 71 -6.82 11.29 -7.49
N CYS A 72 -6.55 10.11 -6.93
CA CYS A 72 -7.15 8.88 -7.46
C CYS A 72 -8.67 8.86 -7.21
N SER A 73 -9.49 8.64 -8.23
CA SER A 73 -10.95 8.48 -8.08
C SER A 73 -11.39 7.31 -7.17
N TYR A 74 -10.45 6.42 -6.82
CA TYR A 74 -10.65 5.30 -5.90
C TYR A 74 -10.06 5.56 -4.51
N ASN A 75 -9.40 6.70 -4.35
CA ASN A 75 -8.96 7.22 -3.09
C ASN A 75 -10.15 7.95 -2.47
N ILE A 76 -10.97 7.24 -1.69
CA ILE A 76 -11.95 7.90 -0.83
C ILE A 76 -11.18 8.22 0.47
N PRO A 77 -10.73 9.47 0.68
CA PRO A 77 -10.14 9.87 1.95
C PRO A 77 -11.15 9.58 3.06
N LYS A 78 -10.66 9.03 4.18
CA LYS A 78 -11.52 8.55 5.27
C LYS A 78 -12.12 9.70 6.11
N GLU A 79 -12.04 10.94 5.63
CA GLU A 79 -12.55 12.15 6.32
C GLU A 79 -13.99 12.52 5.97
N THR A 80 -14.64 11.86 4.99
CA THR A 80 -16.08 12.07 4.74
C THR A 80 -16.94 10.91 5.25
N ALA A 81 -16.59 10.37 6.42
CA ALA A 81 -17.42 9.42 7.16
C ALA A 81 -17.98 9.97 8.49
N ALA A 82 -17.88 11.29 8.69
CA ALA A 82 -18.64 12.08 9.67
C ALA A 82 -18.65 13.49 9.06
N VAL A 83 -19.76 14.11 8.68
CA VAL A 83 -20.90 14.48 9.51
C VAL A 83 -22.15 14.50 8.63
N THR A 84 -23.12 13.63 8.93
CA THR A 84 -24.53 13.92 8.74
C THR A 84 -25.02 14.60 10.01
N ALA A 85 -25.35 15.88 9.92
CA ALA A 85 -26.36 16.58 10.72
C ALA A 85 -26.62 17.93 10.04
#